data_AF-A0A4J1T8T1-F1
#
_entry.id   AF-A0A4J1T8T1-F1
#
_cell.length_a   1.000
_cell.length_b   1.000
_cell.length_c   1.000
_cell.angle_alpha   90.00
_cell.angle_beta   90.00
_cell.angle_gamma   90.00
#
_symmetry.space_group_name_H-M   'P 1'
#
loop_
_entity.id
_entity.type
_entity.pdbx_description
1 polymer ?
#
loop_
_entity_poly.entity_id
_entity_poly.type
_entity_poly.pdbx_seq_one_letter_code
_entity_poly.pdbx_strand_id
1 'polypeptide(L)' 'MTKKYCFIYVDRDDYGNGTQKRSKKKSFDWYKKVIASNGEDLDSQFVKLS' A
#
# COMPACT_ATOMS: atom_id res chain seq x y z
N MET A 1 -1.61 9.34 12.67
CA MET A 1 -2.53 8.74 11.71
C MET A 1 -2.62 7.25 11.99
N THR A 2 -3.58 6.81 12.82
CA THR A 2 -3.60 5.43 13.36
C THR A 2 -4.24 4.39 12.43
N LYS A 3 -4.97 4.82 11.39
CA LYS A 3 -5.54 3.93 10.35
C LYS A 3 -5.04 4.35 8.97
N LYS A 4 -4.28 3.48 8.30
CA LYS A 4 -3.61 3.76 7.02
C LYS A 4 -4.17 2.88 5.90
N TYR A 5 -5.32 3.27 5.35
CA TYR A 5 -6.03 2.53 4.29
C TYR A 5 -5.42 2.70 2.87
N CYS A 6 -4.46 3.61 2.69
CA CYS A 6 -3.92 3.91 1.37
C CYS A 6 -2.69 3.07 0.99
N PHE A 7 -2.54 2.82 -0.32
CA PHE A 7 -1.36 2.21 -0.95
C PHE A 7 -0.11 3.10 -0.93
N ILE A 8 -0.26 4.37 -0.54
CA ILE A 8 0.81 5.35 -0.44
C ILE A 8 1.03 5.68 1.04
N TYR A 9 2.29 5.66 1.46
CA TYR A 9 2.70 6.14 2.77
C TYR A 9 2.85 7.66 2.72
N VAL A 10 2.23 8.36 3.66
CA VAL A 10 2.43 9.79 3.86
C VAL A 10 3.19 9.96 5.16
N ASP A 11 4.30 10.67 5.08
CA ASP A 11 5.10 11.03 6.24
C ASP A 11 4.46 12.20 6.99
N ARG A 12 3.49 11.84 7.84
CA ARG A 12 2.78 12.76 8.75
C ARG A 12 2.31 11.99 9.99
N ASP A 13 2.58 12.53 11.17
CA ASP A 13 2.12 12.03 12.46
C ASP A 13 0.73 12.60 12.85
N ASP A 14 0.21 12.24 14.03
CA ASP A 14 -1.07 12.77 14.55
C ASP A 14 -1.01 14.23 15.03
N TYR A 15 0.20 14.71 15.33
CA TYR A 15 0.43 16.06 15.84
C TYR A 15 0.72 17.06 14.71
N GLY A 16 0.71 16.61 13.45
CA GLY A 16 0.94 17.42 12.26
C GLY A 16 2.41 17.55 11.87
N ASN A 17 3.33 16.88 12.56
CA ASN A 17 4.74 16.84 12.19
C ASN A 17 4.98 15.80 11.09
N GLY A 18 5.95 16.09 10.23
CA GLY A 18 6.35 15.22 9.13
C GLY A 18 6.62 16.00 7.85
N THR A 19 7.37 15.38 6.95
CA THR A 19 7.84 16.06 5.72
C THR A 19 6.78 16.11 4.63
N GLN A 20 5.58 15.54 4.87
CA GLN A 20 4.50 15.36 3.89
C GLN A 20 4.93 14.59 2.63
N LYS A 21 6.11 13.95 2.68
CA LYS A 21 6.62 13.12 1.60
C LYS A 21 5.72 11.91 1.40
N ARG A 22 5.53 11.57 0.14
CA ARG A 22 4.75 10.41 -0.29
C ARG A 22 5.71 9.34 -0.76
N SER A 23 5.60 8.16 -0.17
CA SER A 23 6.42 6.99 -0.51
C SER A 23 5.51 5.84 -0.92
N LYS A 24 5.94 5.07 -1.93
CA LYS A 24 5.18 3.89 -2.38
C LYS A 24 5.32 2.78 -1.34
N LYS A 25 4.20 2.20 -0.93
CA LYS A 25 4.21 0.95 -0.14
C LYS A 25 4.34 -0.24 -1.09
N LYS A 26 4.74 -1.40 -0.59
CA LYS A 26 4.76 -2.65 -1.36
C LYS A 26 3.40 -3.00 -1.98
N SER A 27 2.31 -2.64 -1.31
CA SER A 27 0.95 -2.83 -1.82
C SER A 27 0.60 -1.97 -3.05
N PHE A 28 1.37 -0.89 -3.32
CA PHE A 28 1.19 -0.07 -4.51
C PHE A 28 1.50 -0.85 -5.79
N ASP A 29 2.64 -1.54 -5.82
CA ASP A 29 3.06 -2.30 -6.99
C ASP A 29 2.20 -3.56 -7.20
N TRP A 30 1.75 -4.18 -6.10
CA TRP A 30 0.73 -5.25 -6.17
C TRP A 30 -0.55 -4.75 -6.83
N TYR A 31 -1.13 -3.65 -6.36
CA TYR A 31 -2.38 -3.13 -6.94
C TYR A 31 -2.19 -2.65 -8.39
N LYS A 32 -1.02 -2.11 -8.72
CA LYS A 32 -0.64 -1.78 -10.10
C LYS A 32 -0.64 -3.03 -10.99
N LYS A 33 -0.12 -4.17 -10.50
CA LYS A 33 -0.12 -5.46 -11.20
C LYS A 33 -1.54 -5.96 -11.43
N VAL A 34 -2.39 -5.91 -10.40
CA VAL A 34 -3.81 -6.31 -10.47
C VAL A 34 -4.57 -5.49 -11.51
N ILE A 35 -4.40 -4.16 -11.53
CA ILE A 35 -5.05 -3.30 -12.53
C ILE A 35 -4.54 -3.65 -13.93
N ALA A 36 -3.23 -3.85 -14.10
CA ALA A 36 -2.63 -4.17 -15.40
C ALA A 36 -3.07 -5.53 -15.95
N SER A 37 -3.34 -6.51 -15.07
CA SER A 37 -3.86 -7.83 -15.44
C SER A 37 -5.39 -7.90 -15.47
N ASN A 38 -6.09 -6.76 -15.30
CA ASN A 38 -7.54 -6.71 -15.18
C ASN A 38 -8.11 -7.68 -14.11
N GLY A 39 -7.36 -7.88 -13.02
CA GLY A 39 -7.75 -8.75 -11.91
C GLY A 39 -7.39 -10.23 -12.08
N GLU A 40 -6.72 -10.64 -13.16
CA GLU A 40 -6.33 -12.05 -13.37
C GLU A 40 -5.15 -12.48 -12.49
N ASP A 41 -4.26 -11.54 -12.16
CA ASP A 41 -3.05 -11.81 -11.37
C ASP A 41 -3.18 -11.21 -9.96
N LEU A 42 -3.74 -12.01 -9.04
CA LEU A 42 -3.98 -11.64 -7.64
C LEU A 42 -2.88 -12.11 -6.67
N ASP A 43 -1.80 -12.72 -7.17
CA ASP A 43 -0.63 -13.27 -6.46
C ASP A 43 -0.81 -13.45 -4.94
N SER A 44 -1.44 -14.56 -4.55
CA SER A 44 -1.87 -14.90 -3.19
C SER A 44 -0.74 -15.37 -2.25
N GLN A 45 0.47 -14.79 -2.34
CA GLN A 45 1.61 -15.24 -1.53
C GLN A 45 1.45 -15.02 -0.01
N PHE A 46 0.39 -14.33 0.42
CA PHE A 46 0.05 -14.16 1.83
C PHE A 46 -0.83 -15.28 2.42
N VAL A 47 -1.28 -16.26 1.62
CA VAL A 47 -2.18 -17.34 2.09
C VAL A 47 -1.41 -18.59 2.58
N LYS A 48 -0.08 -18.69 2.37
CA LYS A 48 0.72 -19.84 2.83
C LYS A 48 1.19 -19.76 4.29
N LEU A 49 0.31 -19.38 5.20
CA LEU A 49 0.47 -19.58 6.64
C LEU A 49 -0.83 -20.17 7.20
N SER A 50 -1.10 -21.42 6.84
CA SER A 50 -2.00 -22.34 7.56
C SER A 50 -1.31 -23.68 7.71
#